data_AF-A0A2A4U101-F1
#
_entry.id   AF-A0A2A4U101-F1
#
_cell.length_a   1.000
_cell.length_b   1.000
_cell.length_c   1.000
_cell.angle_alpha   90.00
_cell.angle_beta   90.00
_cell.angle_gamma   90.00
#
_symmetry.space_group_name_H-M   'P 1'
#
loop_
_entity.id
_entity.type
_entity.pdbx_description
1 polymer ?
#
loop_
_entity_poly.entity_id
_entity_poly.type
_entity_poly.pdbx_seq_one_letter_code
_entity_poly.pdbx_strand_id
1 'polypeptide(L)'
;MKNDLKPKTEYQVRAAIRRGANVVPLVKSLPADTMTPVGAFLALRGKEPGFLLESVEGGERYARYSFLGAQPFETLEVHNGSLEIRRGSKKRVIAGCPFTAIGKELTRYHALPEAGLPPFTGGAVGHMSYETIARIEPTTGLAPPTAEPEARL
;
A
#
# COMPACT_ATOMS: atom_id res chain seq x y z
N MET A 1 -11.64 10.40 21.40
CA MET A 1 -10.63 9.86 22.35
C MET A 1 -9.31 9.74 21.61
N LYS A 2 -8.28 10.54 21.95
CA LYS A 2 -6.95 10.40 21.34
C LYS A 2 -6.34 9.11 21.91
N ASN A 3 -6.34 8.02 21.13
CA ASN A 3 -5.58 6.82 21.50
C ASN A 3 -4.10 7.18 21.39
N ASP A 4 -3.42 7.27 22.54
CA ASP A 4 -1.97 7.42 22.59
C ASP A 4 -1.34 6.08 22.22
N LEU A 5 -1.12 5.85 20.93
CA LEU A 5 -0.53 4.63 20.41
C LEU A 5 0.94 4.60 20.79
N LYS A 6 1.31 3.56 21.54
CA LYS A 6 2.69 3.34 21.98
C LYS A 6 3.39 2.32 21.09
N PRO A 7 4.70 2.48 20.83
CA PRO A 7 5.48 1.47 20.13
C PRO A 7 5.36 0.10 20.82
N LYS A 8 5.28 -0.95 20.02
CA LYS A 8 5.23 -2.32 20.53
C LYS A 8 6.53 -2.68 21.23
N THR A 9 6.43 -3.44 22.32
CA THR A 9 7.59 -4.07 22.94
C THR A 9 8.08 -5.23 22.08
N GLU A 10 9.34 -5.62 22.25
CA GLU A 10 9.90 -6.79 21.57
C GLU A 10 9.06 -8.06 21.85
N TYR A 11 8.57 -8.22 23.08
CA TYR A 11 7.70 -9.33 23.45
C TYR A 11 6.41 -9.37 22.60
N GLN A 12 5.76 -8.22 22.40
CA GLN A 12 4.54 -8.11 21.59
C GLN A 12 4.81 -8.43 20.12
N VAL A 13 5.94 -7.96 19.58
CA VAL A 13 6.37 -8.30 18.21
C VAL A 13 6.59 -9.80 18.06
N ARG A 14 7.35 -10.42 18.97
CA ARG A 14 7.60 -11.87 18.96
C ARG A 14 6.31 -12.67 19.12
N ALA A 15 5.36 -12.21 19.93
CA ALA A 15 4.06 -12.85 20.08
C ALA A 15 3.22 -12.81 18.80
N ALA A 16 3.23 -11.70 18.06
CA ALA A 16 2.56 -11.60 16.76
C ALA A 16 3.17 -12.56 15.74
N ILE A 17 4.50 -12.66 15.69
CA ILE A 17 5.22 -13.58 14.78
C ILE A 17 4.87 -15.03 15.09
N ARG A 18 4.85 -15.44 16.37
CA ARG A 18 4.42 -16.80 16.77
C ARG A 18 2.99 -17.14 16.37
N ARG A 19 2.14 -16.12 16.21
CA ARG A 19 0.75 -16.27 15.73
C ARG A 19 0.63 -16.23 14.20
N GLY A 20 1.75 -16.22 13.48
CA GLY A 20 1.80 -16.26 12.02
C GLY A 20 1.87 -14.90 11.33
N ALA A 21 2.08 -13.79 12.06
CA ALA A 21 2.36 -12.51 11.41
C ALA A 21 3.77 -12.51 10.81
N ASN A 22 3.93 -11.99 9.60
CA ASN A 22 5.24 -11.64 9.04
C ASN A 22 5.39 -10.15 8.76
N VAL A 23 4.31 -9.39 8.94
CA VAL A 23 4.30 -7.93 9.00
C VAL A 23 3.73 -7.54 10.36
N VAL A 24 4.48 -6.74 11.12
CA VAL A 24 4.06 -6.24 12.44
C VAL A 24 4.15 -4.72 12.43
N PRO A 25 3.03 -3.99 12.52
CA PRO A 25 3.05 -2.53 12.51
C PRO A 25 3.68 -1.99 13.80
N LEU A 26 4.62 -1.06 13.66
CA LEU A 26 5.17 -0.28 14.76
C LEU A 26 4.54 1.11 14.70
N VAL A 27 3.80 1.47 15.74
CA VAL A 27 2.97 2.68 15.75
C VAL A 27 3.41 3.63 16.85
N LYS A 28 3.31 4.93 16.57
CA LYS A 28 3.54 5.99 17.55
C LYS A 28 2.63 7.16 17.25
N SER A 29 1.91 7.65 18.25
CA SER A 29 1.16 8.90 18.15
C SER A 29 2.12 10.09 18.31
N LEU A 30 1.97 11.09 17.43
CA LEU A 30 2.73 12.35 17.47
C LEU A 30 1.76 13.54 17.51
N PRO A 31 2.07 14.62 18.27
CA PRO A 31 1.32 15.86 18.17
C PRO A 31 1.46 16.45 16.76
N ALA A 32 0.34 16.80 16.16
CA ALA A 32 0.28 17.33 14.79
C ALA A 32 -0.83 18.40 14.66
N ASP A 33 -1.17 19.07 15.77
CA ASP A 33 -2.32 19.98 15.83
C ASP A 33 -2.17 21.20 14.89
N THR A 34 -0.96 21.50 14.41
CA THR A 34 -0.64 22.57 13.45
C THR A 34 -0.36 22.08 12.03
N MET A 35 -0.41 20.76 11.77
CA MET A 35 -0.12 20.19 10.46
C MET A 35 -1.41 19.95 9.68
N THR A 36 -1.39 20.32 8.40
CA THR A 36 -2.40 19.84 7.44
C THR A 36 -1.93 18.51 6.84
N PRO A 37 -2.84 17.65 6.35
CA PRO A 37 -2.46 16.40 5.68
C PRO A 37 -1.47 16.61 4.53
N VAL A 38 -1.69 17.64 3.70
CA VAL A 38 -0.77 18.02 2.63
C VAL A 38 0.59 18.42 3.18
N GLY A 39 0.65 19.26 4.22
CA GLY A 39 1.90 19.66 4.87
C GLY A 39 2.66 18.46 5.46
N ALA A 40 1.94 17.55 6.12
CA ALA A 40 2.51 16.31 6.65
C ALA A 40 3.02 15.38 5.54
N PHE A 41 2.29 15.25 4.44
CA PHE A 41 2.72 14.45 3.29
C PHE A 41 4.00 15.01 2.66
N LEU A 42 4.08 16.32 2.42
CA LEU A 42 5.27 16.96 1.86
C LEU A 42 6.49 16.79 2.78
N ALA A 43 6.30 16.92 4.10
CA ALA A 43 7.35 16.71 5.08
C ALA A 43 7.81 15.23 5.14
N LEU A 44 6.88 14.27 5.05
CA LEU A 44 7.18 12.84 5.08
C LEU A 44 7.87 12.35 3.79
N ARG A 45 7.34 12.74 2.63
CA ARG A 45 7.74 12.21 1.33
C ARG A 45 9.16 12.64 0.93
N GLY A 46 9.51 13.89 1.19
CA GLY A 46 10.70 14.49 0.59
C GLY A 46 10.65 14.37 -0.95
N LYS A 47 11.66 13.70 -1.53
CA LYS A 47 11.77 13.49 -2.99
C LYS A 47 11.33 12.09 -3.46
N GLU A 48 10.95 11.23 -2.54
CA GLU A 48 10.72 9.80 -2.82
C GLU A 48 9.30 9.55 -3.33
N PRO A 49 8.98 8.40 -3.94
CA PRO A 49 7.59 8.06 -4.26
C PRO A 49 6.73 8.01 -2.98
N GLY A 50 5.46 8.39 -3.11
CA GLY A 50 4.52 8.38 -2.00
C GLY A 50 3.10 8.69 -2.46
N PHE A 51 2.15 8.54 -1.54
CA PHE A 51 0.73 8.82 -1.77
C PHE A 51 0.15 9.65 -0.63
N LEU A 52 -0.90 10.39 -0.95
CA LEU A 52 -1.82 11.02 -0.01
C LEU A 52 -3.24 10.63 -0.44
N LEU A 53 -3.97 9.96 0.45
CA LEU A 53 -5.37 9.62 0.28
C LEU A 53 -6.19 10.41 1.29
N GLU A 54 -7.04 11.30 0.79
CA GLU A 54 -8.01 12.04 1.59
C GLU A 54 -9.41 11.60 1.19
N SER A 55 -10.29 11.42 2.17
CA SER A 55 -11.68 11.05 1.96
C SER A 55 -12.58 12.22 2.33
N VAL A 56 -13.36 12.70 1.36
CA VAL A 56 -14.40 13.72 1.59
C VAL A 56 -15.73 13.07 1.97
N GLU A 57 -15.97 11.83 1.52
CA GLU A 57 -17.18 11.05 1.79
C GLU A 57 -16.83 9.66 2.31
N GLY A 58 -17.41 9.27 3.44
CA GLY A 58 -17.11 7.98 4.09
C GLY A 58 -17.65 7.76 5.51
N GLY A 59 -18.53 8.66 5.99
CA GLY A 59 -19.04 8.64 7.36
C GLY A 59 -17.94 8.77 8.43
N GLU A 60 -18.33 8.69 9.70
CA GLU A 60 -17.46 8.87 10.88
C GLU A 60 -16.22 7.93 10.93
N ARG A 61 -16.19 6.83 10.16
CA ARG A 61 -15.14 5.80 10.24
C ARG A 61 -13.92 6.08 9.36
N TYR A 62 -14.11 6.60 8.14
CA TYR A 62 -13.03 6.87 7.19
C TYR A 62 -12.78 8.35 6.96
N ALA A 63 -13.82 9.20 7.01
CA ALA A 63 -13.70 10.64 6.74
C ALA A 63 -12.84 11.40 7.78
N ARG A 64 -12.47 10.76 8.90
CA ARG A 64 -11.60 11.33 9.93
C ARG A 64 -10.11 11.10 9.70
N TYR A 65 -9.73 10.29 8.70
CA TYR A 65 -8.34 9.94 8.45
C TYR A 65 -7.92 10.39 7.06
N SER A 66 -6.76 11.04 6.98
CA SER A 66 -5.96 11.11 5.76
C SER A 66 -4.83 10.08 5.87
N PHE A 67 -4.64 9.27 4.84
CA PHE A 67 -3.55 8.29 4.78
C PHE A 67 -2.42 8.83 3.93
N LEU A 68 -1.22 8.78 4.48
CA LEU A 68 -0.01 9.23 3.81
C LEU A 68 1.04 8.14 3.91
N GLY A 69 1.76 7.93 2.82
CA GLY A 69 2.82 6.93 2.72
C GLY A 69 3.92 7.43 1.82
N ALA A 70 5.15 7.05 2.11
CA ALA A 70 6.33 7.41 1.35
C ALA A 70 7.35 6.28 1.40
N GLN A 71 8.33 6.31 0.49
CA GLN A 71 9.47 5.40 0.47
C GLN A 71 9.03 3.92 0.51
N PRO A 72 8.25 3.46 -0.49
CA PRO A 72 7.83 2.07 -0.54
C PRO A 72 9.05 1.14 -0.55
N PHE A 73 9.04 0.12 0.31
CA PHE A 73 10.15 -0.84 0.36
C PHE A 73 10.18 -1.76 -0.86
N GLU A 74 9.02 -1.94 -1.52
CA GLU A 74 8.82 -2.75 -2.72
C GLU A 74 7.82 -2.04 -3.63
N THR A 75 8.05 -2.09 -4.95
CA THR A 75 7.13 -1.56 -5.96
C THR A 75 6.79 -2.65 -6.97
N LEU A 76 5.53 -2.70 -7.39
CA LEU A 76 5.00 -3.67 -8.34
C LEU A 76 4.51 -2.91 -9.56
N GLU A 77 5.11 -3.14 -10.72
CA GLU A 77 4.73 -2.47 -11.97
C GLU A 77 4.40 -3.48 -13.05
N VAL A 78 3.33 -3.24 -13.78
CA VAL A 78 2.96 -4.06 -14.93
C VAL A 78 3.40 -3.37 -16.20
N HIS A 79 4.26 -4.03 -16.96
CA HIS A 79 4.76 -3.57 -18.25
C HIS A 79 4.56 -4.67 -19.29
N ASN A 80 3.93 -4.35 -20.41
CA ASN A 80 3.61 -5.30 -21.49
C ASN A 80 3.05 -6.65 -20.97
N GLY A 81 2.17 -6.59 -19.98
CA GLY A 81 1.54 -7.77 -19.38
C GLY A 81 2.46 -8.65 -18.53
N SER A 82 3.64 -8.18 -18.16
CA SER A 82 4.53 -8.83 -17.20
C SER A 82 4.62 -8.01 -15.92
N LEU A 83 4.69 -8.68 -14.77
CA LEU A 83 4.87 -8.01 -13.49
C LEU A 83 6.37 -7.84 -13.20
N GLU A 84 6.81 -6.60 -13.10
CA GLU A 84 8.10 -6.20 -12.56
C GLU A 84 7.97 -5.90 -11.06
N ILE A 85 8.80 -6.55 -10.25
CA ILE A 85 8.88 -6.33 -8.80
C ILE A 85 10.26 -5.77 -8.49
N ARG A 86 10.30 -4.61 -7.83
CA ARG A 86 11.54 -3.96 -7.42
C ARG A 86 11.59 -3.83 -5.90
N ARG A 87 12.66 -4.31 -5.28
CA ARG A 87 12.93 -4.20 -3.84
C ARG A 87 14.37 -3.76 -3.62
N GLY A 88 14.56 -2.48 -3.32
CA GLY A 88 15.88 -1.85 -3.31
C GLY A 88 16.57 -1.93 -4.68
N SER A 89 17.76 -2.53 -4.75
CA SER A 89 18.49 -2.77 -6.00
C SER A 89 18.07 -4.06 -6.73
N LYS A 90 17.25 -4.91 -6.10
CA LYS A 90 16.81 -6.18 -6.69
C LYS A 90 15.59 -5.95 -7.58
N LYS A 91 15.63 -6.55 -8.77
CA LYS A 91 14.54 -6.58 -9.74
C LYS A 91 14.22 -8.02 -10.11
N ARG A 92 12.94 -8.36 -10.19
CA ARG A 92 12.44 -9.65 -10.68
C ARG A 92 11.29 -9.39 -11.64
N VAL A 93 11.24 -10.13 -12.73
CA VAL A 93 10.14 -10.10 -13.69
C VAL A 93 9.41 -11.43 -13.65
N ILE A 94 8.09 -11.37 -13.58
CA ILE A 94 7.19 -12.52 -13.60
C ILE A 94 6.31 -12.39 -14.84
N ALA A 95 6.48 -13.32 -15.78
CA ALA A 95 5.61 -13.42 -16.95
C ALA A 95 4.27 -14.10 -16.60
N GLY A 96 3.26 -13.88 -17.43
CA GLY A 96 1.91 -14.44 -17.28
C GLY A 96 0.91 -13.40 -16.78
N CYS A 97 -0.29 -13.83 -16.35
CA CYS A 97 -1.35 -12.91 -15.93
C CYS A 97 -0.90 -11.99 -14.77
N PRO A 98 -0.83 -10.66 -14.98
CA PRO A 98 -0.34 -9.73 -13.97
C PRO A 98 -1.16 -9.74 -12.68
N PHE A 99 -2.49 -9.88 -12.77
CA PHE A 99 -3.37 -9.92 -11.61
C PHE A 99 -3.10 -11.12 -10.70
N THR A 100 -2.86 -12.29 -11.30
CA THR A 100 -2.47 -13.48 -10.55
C THR A 100 -1.10 -13.30 -9.90
N ALA A 101 -0.14 -12.70 -10.62
CA ALA A 101 1.19 -12.45 -10.10
C ALA A 101 1.19 -11.44 -8.94
N ILE A 102 0.44 -10.33 -9.08
CA ILE A 102 0.24 -9.33 -8.02
C ILE A 102 -0.41 -9.99 -6.81
N GLY A 103 -1.51 -10.72 -7.00
CA GLY A 103 -2.19 -11.40 -5.90
C GLY A 103 -1.27 -12.35 -5.14
N LYS A 104 -0.47 -13.15 -5.84
CA LYS A 104 0.53 -14.05 -5.23
C LYS A 104 1.64 -13.30 -4.51
N GLU A 105 2.05 -12.13 -5.00
CA GLU A 105 3.07 -11.33 -4.34
C GLU A 105 2.50 -10.71 -3.04
N LEU A 106 1.28 -10.18 -3.08
CA LEU A 106 0.62 -9.58 -1.92
C LEU A 106 0.34 -10.58 -0.80
N THR A 107 0.02 -11.84 -1.11
CA THR A 107 -0.21 -12.89 -0.08
C THR A 107 1.04 -13.24 0.71
N ARG A 108 2.22 -12.83 0.27
CA ARG A 108 3.47 -12.96 1.05
C ARG A 108 3.48 -12.06 2.27
N TYR A 109 2.60 -11.06 2.36
CA TYR A 109 2.51 -10.13 3.47
C TYR A 109 1.26 -10.41 4.30
N HIS A 110 1.47 -10.77 5.56
CA HIS A 110 0.43 -11.16 6.50
C HIS A 110 0.62 -10.39 7.81
N ALA A 111 -0.27 -9.42 8.02
CA ALA A 111 -0.42 -8.69 9.27
C ALA A 111 -1.65 -9.21 10.03
N LEU A 112 -1.56 -9.25 11.36
CA LEU A 112 -2.70 -9.63 12.19
C LEU A 112 -3.58 -8.40 12.48
N PRO A 113 -4.92 -8.53 12.45
CA PRO A 113 -5.82 -7.47 12.89
C PRO A 113 -5.56 -7.07 14.34
N GLU A 114 -5.59 -5.77 14.61
CA GLU A 114 -5.36 -5.22 15.93
C GLU A 114 -6.36 -4.11 16.25
N ALA A 115 -6.99 -4.23 17.42
CA ALA A 115 -7.97 -3.26 17.88
C ALA A 115 -7.28 -1.92 18.23
N GLY A 116 -7.96 -0.81 17.89
CA GLY A 116 -7.50 0.53 18.25
C GLY A 116 -6.51 1.17 17.27
N LEU A 117 -6.10 0.45 16.21
CA LEU A 117 -5.34 1.03 15.11
C LEU A 117 -6.26 1.76 14.09
N PRO A 118 -5.72 2.71 13.31
CA PRO A 118 -6.42 3.27 12.15
C PRO A 118 -6.84 2.16 11.18
N PRO A 119 -7.86 2.39 10.34
CA PRO A 119 -8.39 1.33 9.47
C PRO A 119 -7.41 0.91 8.35
N PHE A 120 -6.37 1.70 8.08
CA PHE A 120 -5.26 1.34 7.20
C PHE A 120 -3.93 1.56 7.93
N THR A 121 -3.10 0.52 7.97
CA THR A 121 -1.81 0.49 8.71
C THR A 121 -0.63 0.11 7.81
N GLY A 122 -0.85 0.08 6.49
CA GLY A 122 0.10 -0.38 5.49
C GLY A 122 -0.54 -1.37 4.52
N GLY A 123 0.10 -1.55 3.38
CA GLY A 123 -0.38 -2.38 2.28
C GLY A 123 0.11 -1.84 0.95
N ALA A 124 -0.36 -2.44 -0.15
CA ALA A 124 -0.11 -1.95 -1.49
C ALA A 124 -1.07 -0.80 -1.82
N VAL A 125 -0.55 0.29 -2.39
CA VAL A 125 -1.33 1.47 -2.76
C VAL A 125 -0.82 1.96 -4.10
N GLY A 126 -1.73 2.14 -5.05
CA GLY A 126 -1.38 2.65 -6.35
C GLY A 126 -2.58 2.64 -7.30
N HIS A 127 -2.33 2.36 -8.57
CA HIS A 127 -3.31 2.45 -9.63
C HIS A 127 -3.22 1.30 -10.63
N MET A 128 -4.32 1.08 -11.34
CA MET A 128 -4.40 0.23 -12.53
C MET A 128 -5.12 1.01 -13.61
N SER A 129 -4.57 1.04 -14.81
CA SER A 129 -5.19 1.71 -15.96
C SER A 129 -6.48 0.99 -16.35
N TYR A 130 -7.44 1.74 -16.87
CA TYR A 130 -8.75 1.20 -17.25
C TYR A 130 -8.63 0.05 -18.26
N GLU A 131 -7.73 0.20 -19.23
CA GLU A 131 -7.45 -0.76 -20.30
C GLU A 131 -6.87 -2.09 -19.79
N THR A 132 -6.42 -2.17 -18.53
CA THR A 132 -5.94 -3.44 -17.95
C THR A 132 -7.03 -4.51 -17.93
N ILE A 133 -8.31 -4.12 -18.03
CA ILE A 133 -9.44 -5.04 -18.19
C ILE A 133 -9.31 -5.95 -19.42
N ALA A 134 -8.66 -5.47 -20.50
CA ALA A 134 -8.44 -6.25 -21.72
C ALA A 134 -7.59 -7.51 -21.47
N ARG A 135 -6.85 -7.57 -20.35
CA ARG A 135 -6.07 -8.74 -19.94
C ARG A 135 -6.89 -9.79 -19.18
N ILE A 136 -8.04 -9.41 -18.64
CA ILE A 136 -8.95 -10.32 -17.92
C ILE A 136 -10.10 -10.74 -18.82
N GLU A 137 -10.65 -9.81 -19.60
CA GLU A 137 -11.80 -10.01 -20.48
C GLU A 137 -11.44 -9.67 -21.93
N PRO A 138 -10.97 -10.66 -22.72
CA PRO A 138 -10.58 -10.45 -24.11
C PRO A 138 -11.73 -10.00 -25.02
N THR A 139 -12.99 -10.22 -24.61
CA THR A 139 -14.17 -9.84 -25.43
C THR A 139 -14.50 -8.35 -25.38
N THR A 140 -13.80 -7.57 -24.55
CA THR A 140 -13.99 -6.10 -24.45
C THR A 140 -13.69 -5.35 -25.76
N GLY A 141 -12.88 -5.92 -26.65
CA GLY A 141 -12.46 -5.25 -27.89
C GLY A 141 -11.52 -4.06 -27.66
N LEU A 142 -11.10 -3.81 -26.42
CA LEU A 142 -10.12 -2.78 -26.09
C LEU A 142 -8.71 -3.25 -26.51
N ALA A 143 -7.92 -2.30 -27.02
CA ALA A 143 -6.50 -2.54 -27.21
C ALA A 143 -5.80 -2.70 -25.84
N PRO A 144 -4.65 -3.40 -25.78
CA PRO A 144 -3.81 -3.41 -24.59
C PRO A 144 -3.46 -1.98 -24.13
N PRO A 145 -3.22 -1.75 -22.83
CA PRO A 145 -2.94 -0.41 -22.31
C PRO A 145 -1.76 0.25 -23.03
N THR A 146 -1.91 1.53 -23.39
CA THR A 146 -0.85 2.32 -24.04
C THR A 146 -0.04 3.15 -23.05
N ALA A 147 -0.58 3.39 -21.85
CA ALA A 147 0.12 4.04 -20.76
C ALA A 147 0.97 3.02 -19.99
N GLU A 148 2.27 3.30 -19.84
CA GLU A 148 3.21 2.50 -19.06
C GLU A 148 3.64 3.25 -17.79
N PRO A 149 3.66 2.61 -16.61
CA PRO A 149 3.22 1.23 -16.39
C PRO A 149 1.68 1.12 -16.42
N GLU A 150 1.19 -0.02 -16.92
CA GLU A 150 -0.23 -0.33 -16.99
C GLU A 150 -0.90 -0.40 -15.60
N ALA A 151 -0.11 -0.79 -14.60
CA ALA A 151 -0.45 -0.73 -13.20
C ALA A 151 0.81 -0.49 -12.38
N ARG A 152 0.68 0.25 -11.27
CA ARG A 152 1.75 0.47 -10.29
C ARG A 152 1.17 0.39 -8.89
N LEU A 153 1.82 -0.37 -8.01
CA LEU A 153 1.49 -0.52 -6.59
C LEU A 153 2.75 -0.39 -5.71
#